data_AF-A0A0G1IYY1-F1
#
_entry.id   AF-A0A0G1IYY1-F1
#
_cell.length_a   1.000
_cell.length_b   1.000
_cell.length_c   1.000
_cell.angle_alpha   90.00
_cell.angle_beta   90.00
_cell.angle_gamma   90.00
#
_symmetry.space_group_name_H-M   'P 1'
#
loop_
_entity.id
_entity.type
_entity.pdbx_description
1 polymer ?
#
loop_
_entity_poly.entity_id
_entity_poly.type
_entity_poly.pdbx_seq_one_letter_code
_entity_poly.pdbx_strand_id
1 'polypeptide(L)'
;MKIFFIASYLGKQKYQKDYDQIIELVESTGAEVISAEKTREYQDSFTPENIKKYGSKERVHYEFIRQGVLKADGLVVEASFDDLRVGHEMTLALLYKKPVLCLSQNLDYGKYIQHDYFTGRLYSQKNLKKIVLKFLQEVSDRIKTKRNFGYRVSEKKWGTQKMAIQKQIAVLGSVNIDMITKVPMIPKVDEVVISEGLKLMPGGKATNAAIGMSRLGEKVWMLGKTGNDFFGESLKEVLKREDIDSSFVDTDNFIPTGTVMVSVDSRGKNTIIVNEDANIKINQQTIKDFLNQIDEGKIIIDCFYTTLEPLPEIVAFAINEFNKRKITVFCDAAPTARPLNPKLYSSIDFLSCNEFEAEAMTGVKVFDEKTAELAAQKLRQNSAKTIILTLGEKGALVLSDKTEYFPGLKVRTVDETGAGDAFRAGFVTEYLETKDINKAMLMGNKVGAFTVTRLGVYEALPTKEELGFFQEEQ
;
A
#
# COMPACT_ATOMS: atom_id res chain seq x y z
N MET A 1 -22.99 3.48 26.09
CA MET A 1 -22.37 2.48 25.20
C MET A 1 -22.92 2.75 23.82
N LYS A 2 -22.05 2.99 22.84
CA LYS A 2 -22.43 3.21 21.44
C LYS A 2 -22.11 1.95 20.64
N ILE A 3 -23.01 1.48 19.81
CA ILE A 3 -22.81 0.30 18.95
C ILE A 3 -22.98 0.74 17.51
N PHE A 4 -22.00 0.44 16.67
CA PHE A 4 -22.15 0.64 15.24
C PHE A 4 -22.78 -0.62 14.64
N PHE A 5 -23.90 -0.45 13.94
CA PHE A 5 -24.60 -1.52 13.26
C PHE A 5 -24.50 -1.35 11.74
N ILE A 6 -24.15 -2.44 11.06
CA ILE A 6 -24.12 -2.48 9.60
C ILE A 6 -24.64 -3.82 9.07
N ALA A 7 -25.26 -3.76 7.90
CA ALA A 7 -25.75 -4.91 7.17
C ALA A 7 -25.66 -4.66 5.66
N SER A 8 -25.81 -5.71 4.84
CA SER A 8 -25.78 -5.57 3.38
C SER A 8 -26.93 -4.71 2.86
N TYR A 9 -26.59 -3.68 2.06
CA TYR A 9 -27.55 -2.85 1.34
C TYR A 9 -28.36 -3.67 0.32
N LEU A 10 -27.70 -4.57 -0.40
CA LEU A 10 -28.36 -5.44 -1.38
C LEU A 10 -29.26 -6.49 -0.72
N GLY A 11 -28.94 -6.87 0.53
CA GLY A 11 -29.74 -7.79 1.34
C GLY A 11 -31.07 -7.21 1.87
N LYS A 12 -31.28 -5.89 1.81
CA LYS A 12 -32.47 -5.22 2.41
C LYS A 12 -33.79 -5.76 1.92
N GLN A 13 -33.92 -6.09 0.63
CA GLN A 13 -35.18 -6.63 0.09
C GLN A 13 -35.62 -7.93 0.79
N LYS A 14 -34.68 -8.69 1.34
CA LYS A 14 -34.93 -10.00 1.94
C LYS A 14 -34.81 -10.00 3.48
N TYR A 15 -33.85 -9.26 4.04
CA TYR A 15 -33.46 -9.37 5.44
C TYR A 15 -33.78 -8.12 6.30
N GLN A 16 -34.49 -7.11 5.77
CA GLN A 16 -34.78 -5.88 6.52
C GLN A 16 -35.41 -6.14 7.90
N LYS A 17 -36.35 -7.09 7.99
CA LYS A 17 -36.99 -7.46 9.26
C LYS A 17 -35.99 -7.97 10.30
N ASP A 18 -34.98 -8.73 9.85
CA ASP A 18 -33.93 -9.23 10.74
C ASP A 18 -33.00 -8.09 11.17
N TYR A 19 -32.68 -7.15 10.27
CA TYR A 19 -31.86 -5.98 10.59
C TYR A 19 -32.53 -5.09 11.64
N ASP A 20 -33.80 -4.76 11.43
CA ASP A 20 -34.59 -3.92 12.35
C ASP A 20 -34.67 -4.57 13.73
N GLN A 21 -34.88 -5.90 13.78
CA GLN A 21 -34.92 -6.64 15.03
C GLN A 21 -33.59 -6.63 15.79
N ILE A 22 -32.45 -6.70 15.08
CA ILE A 22 -31.13 -6.60 15.73
C ILE A 22 -30.93 -5.20 16.30
N ILE A 23 -31.30 -4.15 15.55
CA ILE A 23 -31.21 -2.75 16.01
C ILE A 23 -32.09 -2.55 17.25
N GLU A 24 -33.37 -2.91 17.19
CA GLU A 24 -34.32 -2.79 18.31
C GLU A 24 -33.82 -3.53 19.55
N LEU A 25 -33.24 -4.72 19.36
CA LEU A 25 -32.69 -5.51 20.45
C LEU A 25 -31.49 -4.82 21.11
N VAL A 26 -30.58 -4.22 20.33
CA VAL A 26 -29.45 -3.45 20.88
C VAL A 26 -29.95 -2.20 21.61
N GLU A 27 -30.92 -1.49 21.05
CA GLU A 27 -31.50 -0.30 21.67
C GLU A 27 -32.27 -0.61 22.96
N SER A 28 -32.92 -1.77 23.04
CA SER A 28 -33.65 -2.21 24.24
C SER A 28 -32.76 -2.33 25.48
N THR A 29 -31.43 -2.42 25.32
CA THR A 29 -30.48 -2.43 26.44
C THR A 29 -30.03 -1.03 26.88
N GLY A 30 -30.57 0.04 26.27
CA GLY A 30 -30.13 1.42 26.47
C GLY A 30 -28.82 1.77 25.74
N ALA A 31 -28.39 0.95 24.78
CA ALA A 31 -27.23 1.26 23.93
C ALA A 31 -27.66 2.17 22.77
N GLU A 32 -26.80 3.12 22.41
CA GLU A 32 -27.03 4.00 21.26
C GLU A 32 -26.56 3.30 19.98
N VAL A 33 -27.45 3.08 19.01
CA VAL A 33 -27.08 2.49 17.72
C VAL A 33 -26.77 3.58 16.70
N ILE A 34 -25.56 3.53 16.15
CA ILE A 34 -25.11 4.31 15.00
C ILE A 34 -25.19 3.41 13.77
N SER A 35 -25.92 3.80 12.73
CA SER A 35 -26.04 2.99 11.52
C SER A 35 -26.36 3.86 10.31
N ALA A 36 -25.88 3.44 9.13
CA ALA A 36 -26.34 3.99 7.85
C ALA A 36 -27.83 3.67 7.58
N GLU A 37 -28.40 2.72 8.33
CA GLU A 37 -29.84 2.41 8.32
C GLU A 37 -30.68 3.46 9.07
N LYS A 38 -30.07 4.23 9.98
CA LYS A 38 -30.75 5.36 10.62
C LYS A 38 -30.74 6.56 9.68
N THR A 39 -31.89 6.78 9.07
CA THR A 39 -32.09 7.72 7.97
C THR A 39 -31.68 9.15 8.29
N ARG A 40 -31.88 9.68 9.50
CA ARG A 40 -31.66 11.12 9.74
C ARG A 40 -30.17 11.53 9.81
N GLU A 41 -29.39 10.95 10.71
CA GLU A 41 -27.96 11.32 10.87
C GLU A 41 -27.11 10.94 9.64
N TYR A 42 -27.46 9.83 9.00
CA TYR A 42 -26.83 9.42 7.75
C TYR A 42 -27.21 10.35 6.58
N GLN A 43 -28.50 10.72 6.41
CA GLN A 43 -28.92 11.65 5.36
C GLN A 43 -28.35 13.06 5.58
N ASP A 44 -28.30 13.51 6.84
CA ASP A 44 -27.74 14.81 7.24
C ASP A 44 -26.23 14.91 6.96
N SER A 45 -25.54 13.78 6.72
CA SER A 45 -24.14 13.78 6.31
C SER A 45 -23.91 14.24 4.86
N PHE A 46 -24.93 14.14 3.98
CA PHE A 46 -24.85 14.45 2.55
C PHE A 46 -25.16 15.92 2.21
N THR A 47 -24.64 16.86 2.99
CA THR A 47 -24.76 18.29 2.66
C THR A 47 -23.94 18.67 1.42
N PRO A 48 -24.33 19.71 0.66
CA PRO A 48 -23.51 20.22 -0.45
C PRO A 48 -22.07 20.57 -0.02
N GLU A 49 -21.89 21.07 1.21
CA GLU A 49 -20.57 21.35 1.79
C GLU A 49 -19.76 20.08 2.03
N ASN A 50 -20.36 19.02 2.58
CA ASN A 50 -19.67 17.75 2.79
C ASN A 50 -19.35 17.06 1.46
N ILE A 51 -20.26 17.09 0.49
CA ILE A 51 -19.99 16.53 -0.85
C ILE A 51 -18.84 17.29 -1.52
N LYS A 52 -18.79 18.63 -1.38
CA LYS A 52 -17.66 19.43 -1.87
C LYS A 52 -16.36 19.15 -1.11
N LYS A 53 -16.43 19.00 0.21
CA LYS A 53 -15.28 18.72 1.09
C LYS A 53 -14.66 17.35 0.81
N TYR A 54 -15.51 16.33 0.63
CA TYR A 54 -15.07 14.95 0.43
C TYR A 54 -15.03 14.54 -1.04
N GLY A 55 -15.43 15.41 -1.97
CA GLY A 55 -15.31 15.24 -3.42
C GLY A 55 -16.39 14.39 -4.08
N SER A 56 -17.09 13.52 -3.34
CA SER A 56 -18.20 12.72 -3.89
C SER A 56 -19.15 12.23 -2.78
N LYS A 57 -20.36 11.77 -3.16
CA LYS A 57 -21.32 11.18 -2.22
C LYS A 57 -20.80 9.86 -1.64
N GLU A 58 -20.07 9.08 -2.43
CA GLU A 58 -19.46 7.82 -2.00
C GLU A 58 -18.41 8.08 -0.90
N ARG A 59 -17.59 9.13 -1.04
CA ARG A 59 -16.62 9.51 0.00
C ARG A 59 -17.28 10.03 1.27
N VAL A 60 -18.42 10.73 1.17
CA VAL A 60 -19.24 11.11 2.34
C VAL A 60 -19.75 9.86 3.07
N HIS A 61 -20.21 8.85 2.34
CA HIS A 61 -20.65 7.57 2.90
C HIS A 61 -19.52 6.86 3.66
N TYR A 62 -18.34 6.73 3.06
CA TYR A 62 -17.17 6.13 3.71
C TYR A 62 -16.74 6.90 4.97
N GLU A 63 -16.74 8.24 4.92
CA GLU A 63 -16.36 9.03 6.09
C GLU A 63 -17.40 8.93 7.21
N PHE A 64 -18.69 8.87 6.89
CA PHE A 64 -19.74 8.59 7.88
C PHE A 64 -19.49 7.26 8.59
N ILE A 65 -19.23 6.20 7.82
CA ILE A 65 -18.94 4.87 8.33
C ILE A 65 -17.71 4.89 9.23
N ARG A 66 -16.60 5.46 8.77
CA ARG A 66 -15.36 5.59 9.53
C ARG A 66 -15.59 6.31 10.86
N GLN A 67 -16.28 7.45 10.84
CA GLN A 67 -16.60 8.20 12.07
C GLN A 67 -17.54 7.43 12.99
N GLY A 68 -18.50 6.68 12.43
CA GLY A 68 -19.40 5.82 13.19
C GLY A 68 -18.65 4.70 13.92
N VAL A 69 -17.76 4.00 13.21
CA VAL A 69 -16.87 2.99 13.80
C VAL A 69 -16.00 3.61 14.88
N LEU A 70 -15.41 4.79 14.65
CA LEU A 70 -14.57 5.50 15.64
C LEU A 70 -15.32 5.92 16.91
N LYS A 71 -16.58 6.32 16.80
CA LYS A 71 -17.42 6.71 17.94
C LYS A 71 -17.99 5.51 18.71
N ALA A 72 -18.11 4.35 18.09
CA ALA A 72 -18.69 3.17 18.71
C ALA A 72 -17.75 2.47 19.70
N ASP A 73 -18.31 1.83 20.72
CA ASP A 73 -17.60 0.98 21.66
C ASP A 73 -17.49 -0.48 21.17
N GLY A 74 -18.37 -0.89 20.25
CA GLY A 74 -18.38 -2.20 19.60
C GLY A 74 -19.19 -2.19 18.30
N LEU A 75 -19.02 -3.22 17.48
CA LEU A 75 -19.69 -3.39 16.18
C LEU A 75 -20.59 -4.62 16.16
N VAL A 76 -21.77 -4.48 15.58
CA VAL A 76 -22.63 -5.60 15.20
C VAL A 76 -22.83 -5.57 13.70
N VAL A 77 -22.59 -6.72 13.08
CA VAL A 77 -22.61 -6.88 11.63
C VAL A 77 -23.56 -8.01 11.27
N GLU A 78 -24.47 -7.76 10.34
CA GLU A 78 -25.34 -8.79 9.76
C GLU A 78 -24.86 -9.13 8.34
N ALA A 79 -24.44 -10.40 8.16
CA ALA A 79 -23.84 -10.95 6.94
C ALA A 79 -24.59 -12.19 6.44
N SER A 80 -25.93 -12.21 6.53
CA SER A 80 -26.75 -13.27 5.90
C SER A 80 -26.89 -13.11 4.39
N PHE A 81 -26.60 -11.93 3.86
CA PHE A 81 -26.42 -11.71 2.44
C PHE A 81 -24.94 -11.44 2.15
N ASP A 82 -24.35 -12.28 1.30
CA ASP A 82 -22.92 -12.20 0.96
C ASP A 82 -22.71 -11.02 0.00
N ASP A 83 -22.28 -9.89 0.54
CA ASP A 83 -21.90 -8.69 -0.20
C ASP A 83 -20.52 -8.23 0.31
N LEU A 84 -19.57 -8.10 -0.61
CA LEU A 84 -18.18 -7.69 -0.39
C LEU A 84 -18.02 -6.40 0.43
N ARG A 85 -19.08 -5.58 0.53
CA ARG A 85 -19.07 -4.30 1.25
C ARG A 85 -18.91 -4.43 2.76
N VAL A 86 -19.35 -5.52 3.38
CA VAL A 86 -19.44 -5.66 4.85
C VAL A 86 -18.06 -5.93 5.51
N GLY A 87 -17.02 -6.16 4.71
CA GLY A 87 -15.67 -6.46 5.20
C GLY A 87 -14.87 -5.24 5.65
N HIS A 88 -15.11 -4.06 5.10
CA HIS A 88 -14.29 -2.87 5.35
C HIS A 88 -14.45 -2.34 6.78
N GLU A 89 -15.68 -2.28 7.27
CA GLU A 89 -16.04 -1.75 8.59
C GLU A 89 -15.63 -2.68 9.71
N MET A 90 -15.78 -3.99 9.48
CA MET A 90 -15.25 -5.02 10.37
C MET A 90 -13.74 -4.86 10.49
N THR A 91 -13.03 -4.71 9.37
CA THR A 91 -11.57 -4.52 9.37
C THR A 91 -11.19 -3.28 10.18
N LEU A 92 -11.84 -2.13 9.94
CA LEU A 92 -11.61 -0.91 10.71
C LEU A 92 -11.85 -1.11 12.21
N ALA A 93 -12.93 -1.78 12.62
CA ALA A 93 -13.24 -2.00 14.03
C ALA A 93 -12.22 -2.92 14.72
N LEU A 94 -11.79 -3.98 14.04
CA LEU A 94 -10.76 -4.89 14.55
C LEU A 94 -9.42 -4.16 14.71
N LEU A 95 -9.04 -3.30 13.77
CA LEU A 95 -7.85 -2.44 13.87
C LEU A 95 -7.90 -1.54 15.12
N TYR A 96 -9.06 -0.97 15.44
CA TYR A 96 -9.25 -0.16 16.65
C TYR A 96 -9.46 -0.97 17.94
N LYS A 97 -9.25 -2.29 17.91
CA LYS A 97 -9.47 -3.19 19.06
C LYS A 97 -10.87 -3.03 19.66
N LYS A 98 -11.87 -2.88 18.79
CA LYS A 98 -13.28 -2.81 19.15
C LYS A 98 -13.88 -4.21 18.97
N PRO A 99 -14.64 -4.73 19.95
CA PRO A 99 -15.32 -6.00 19.77
C PRO A 99 -16.25 -5.95 18.56
N VAL A 100 -16.22 -6.99 17.74
CA VAL A 100 -17.04 -7.16 16.54
C VAL A 100 -17.83 -8.45 16.66
N LEU A 101 -19.16 -8.36 16.57
CA LEU A 101 -20.05 -9.50 16.42
C LEU A 101 -20.52 -9.58 14.98
N CYS A 102 -20.16 -10.65 14.27
CA CYS A 102 -20.67 -10.97 12.95
C CYS A 102 -21.76 -12.06 13.05
N LEU A 103 -22.97 -11.69 12.67
CA LEU A 103 -24.17 -12.52 12.67
C LEU A 103 -24.47 -12.97 11.25
N SER A 104 -24.76 -14.25 11.06
CA SER A 104 -25.29 -14.77 9.79
C SER A 104 -26.23 -15.94 10.03
N GLN A 105 -27.24 -16.10 9.18
CA GLN A 105 -28.15 -17.24 9.17
C GLN A 105 -27.57 -18.43 8.37
N ASN A 106 -26.54 -18.20 7.56
CA ASN A 106 -26.02 -19.19 6.60
C ASN A 106 -24.67 -19.76 7.03
N LEU A 107 -23.80 -18.96 7.65
CA LEU A 107 -22.42 -19.35 7.94
C LEU A 107 -21.95 -18.85 9.31
N ASP A 108 -21.22 -19.70 10.03
CA ASP A 108 -20.51 -19.25 11.22
C ASP A 108 -19.11 -18.74 10.86
N TYR A 109 -19.00 -17.44 10.64
CA TYR A 109 -17.72 -16.79 10.31
C TYR A 109 -16.64 -16.96 11.40
N GLY A 110 -17.01 -17.29 12.64
CA GLY A 110 -16.06 -17.52 13.73
C GLY A 110 -15.22 -18.78 13.54
N LYS A 111 -15.63 -19.67 12.63
CA LYS A 111 -14.82 -20.83 12.23
C LYS A 111 -13.69 -20.46 11.27
N TYR A 112 -13.83 -19.36 10.54
CA TYR A 112 -12.92 -18.94 9.47
C TYR A 112 -12.04 -17.77 9.88
N ILE A 113 -12.50 -16.93 10.81
CA ILE A 113 -11.79 -15.74 11.28
C ILE A 113 -11.43 -15.93 12.76
N GLN A 114 -10.14 -16.12 13.02
CA GLN A 114 -9.58 -16.24 14.38
C GLN A 114 -8.98 -14.89 14.80
N HIS A 115 -9.65 -14.15 15.69
CA HIS A 115 -9.16 -12.86 16.19
C HIS A 115 -9.77 -12.52 17.56
N ASP A 116 -8.98 -11.95 18.49
CA ASP A 116 -9.35 -11.70 19.90
C ASP A 116 -10.52 -10.72 20.11
N TYR A 117 -10.81 -9.92 19.08
CA TYR A 117 -11.91 -8.95 19.05
C TYR A 117 -13.02 -9.34 18.08
N PHE A 118 -12.92 -10.48 17.39
CA PHE A 118 -13.91 -10.94 16.44
C PHE A 118 -14.70 -12.11 17.01
N THR A 119 -16.02 -12.06 16.86
CA THR A 119 -16.90 -13.18 17.18
C THR A 119 -17.89 -13.38 16.04
N GLY A 120 -17.74 -14.46 15.29
CA GLY A 120 -18.78 -14.91 14.36
C GLY A 120 -19.76 -15.85 15.06
N ARG A 121 -21.06 -15.71 14.74
CA ARG A 121 -22.12 -16.60 15.25
C ARG A 121 -23.18 -16.85 14.19
N LEU A 122 -23.51 -18.12 14.01
CA LEU A 122 -24.75 -18.51 13.37
C LEU A 122 -25.94 -18.13 14.28
N TYR A 123 -26.93 -17.42 13.75
CA TYR A 123 -28.13 -17.06 14.52
C TYR A 123 -29.44 -17.54 13.87
N SER A 124 -30.44 -17.64 14.73
CA SER A 124 -31.85 -17.85 14.40
C SER A 124 -32.68 -17.00 15.35
N GLN A 125 -33.97 -16.86 15.05
CA GLN A 125 -34.93 -16.13 15.89
C GLN A 125 -34.93 -16.59 17.36
N LYS A 126 -34.62 -17.86 17.64
CA LYS A 126 -34.60 -18.42 19.01
C LYS A 126 -33.37 -18.03 19.82
N ASN A 127 -32.22 -17.78 19.18
CA ASN A 127 -30.94 -17.56 19.88
C ASN A 127 -30.37 -16.14 19.72
N LEU A 128 -30.92 -15.33 18.82
CA LEU A 128 -30.45 -13.97 18.53
C LEU A 128 -30.32 -13.11 19.79
N LYS A 129 -31.39 -13.09 20.62
CA LYS A 129 -31.43 -12.36 21.89
C LYS A 129 -30.25 -12.72 22.80
N LYS A 130 -29.96 -14.01 22.94
CA LYS A 130 -28.88 -14.50 23.79
C LYS A 130 -27.50 -14.09 23.26
N ILE A 131 -27.30 -14.16 21.94
CA ILE A 131 -26.02 -13.84 21.29
C ILE A 131 -25.71 -12.35 21.46
N VAL A 132 -26.64 -11.48 21.09
CA VAL A 132 -26.45 -10.02 21.14
C VAL A 132 -26.26 -9.56 22.59
N LEU A 133 -27.08 -10.02 23.54
CA LEU A 133 -26.91 -9.64 24.96
C LEU A 133 -25.55 -10.07 25.52
N LYS A 134 -25.06 -11.27 25.17
CA LYS A 134 -23.73 -11.73 25.59
C LYS A 134 -22.63 -10.82 25.03
N PHE A 135 -22.73 -10.44 23.77
CA PHE A 135 -21.77 -9.53 23.14
C PHE A 135 -21.79 -8.13 23.76
N LEU A 136 -22.97 -7.57 24.01
CA LEU A 136 -23.10 -6.26 24.65
C LEU A 136 -22.56 -6.26 26.09
N GLN A 137 -22.71 -7.37 26.81
CA GLN A 137 -22.09 -7.55 28.11
C GLN A 137 -20.55 -7.53 28.00
N GLU A 138 -19.97 -8.22 27.00
CA GLU A 138 -18.53 -8.21 26.75
C GLU A 138 -18.01 -6.80 26.43
N VAL A 139 -18.72 -6.04 25.58
CA VAL A 139 -18.40 -4.65 25.27
C VAL A 139 -18.43 -3.80 26.54
N SER A 140 -19.49 -3.93 27.35
CA SER A 140 -19.64 -3.22 28.63
C SER A 140 -18.50 -3.52 29.61
N ASP A 141 -18.13 -4.79 29.75
CA ASP A 141 -17.04 -5.20 30.63
C ASP A 141 -15.71 -4.61 30.16
N ARG A 142 -15.42 -4.65 28.86
CA ARG A 142 -14.21 -4.04 28.28
C ARG A 142 -14.17 -2.51 28.46
N ILE A 143 -15.30 -1.81 28.36
CA ILE A 143 -15.38 -0.36 28.67
C ILE A 143 -15.03 -0.11 30.14
N LYS A 144 -15.54 -0.93 31.07
CA LYS A 144 -15.24 -0.82 32.50
C LYS A 144 -13.77 -1.10 32.78
N THR A 145 -13.16 -2.10 32.15
CA THR A 145 -11.73 -2.41 32.31
C THR A 145 -10.85 -1.25 31.82
N LYS A 146 -11.21 -0.63 30.69
CA LYS A 146 -10.53 0.58 30.17
C LYS A 146 -10.65 1.81 31.09
N ARG A 147 -11.67 1.88 31.94
CA ARG A 147 -11.84 2.97 32.94
C ARG A 147 -11.09 2.70 34.25
N ASN A 148 -10.88 1.44 34.64
CA ASN A 148 -10.20 1.06 35.89
C ASN A 148 -8.67 1.05 35.78
N PHE A 149 -8.11 0.73 34.61
CA PHE A 149 -6.73 1.13 34.29
C PHE A 149 -6.78 2.57 33.81
N GLY A 150 -6.19 3.51 34.54
CA GLY A 150 -6.26 4.97 34.29
C GLY A 150 -5.71 5.47 32.95
N TYR A 151 -6.06 4.86 31.82
CA TYR A 151 -5.98 5.45 30.50
C TYR A 151 -7.08 6.51 30.39
N ARG A 152 -6.80 7.69 30.94
CA ARG A 152 -7.39 8.92 30.40
C ARG A 152 -6.95 9.00 28.94
N VAL A 153 -7.85 8.71 28.01
CA VAL A 153 -7.79 9.37 26.71
C VAL A 153 -7.91 10.85 27.05
N SER A 154 -6.78 11.56 27.05
CA SER A 154 -6.86 13.01 27.11
C SER A 154 -7.69 13.43 25.91
N GLU A 155 -8.81 14.08 26.14
CA GLU A 155 -9.33 15.06 25.18
C GLU A 155 -8.26 16.14 25.07
N LYS A 156 -7.17 15.83 24.35
CA LYS A 156 -6.40 16.88 23.69
C LYS A 156 -7.43 17.48 22.76
N LYS A 157 -7.97 18.65 23.14
CA LYS A 157 -8.27 19.68 22.15
C LYS A 157 -7.11 19.62 21.19
N TRP A 158 -7.38 19.24 19.94
CA TRP A 158 -6.44 19.36 18.87
C TRP A 158 -6.19 20.86 18.72
N GLY A 159 -5.34 21.41 19.59
CA GLY A 159 -4.64 22.63 19.28
C GLY A 159 -3.98 22.32 17.96
N THR A 160 -4.32 23.12 16.95
CA THR A 160 -3.77 23.12 15.60
C THR A 160 -2.42 22.42 15.62
N GLN A 161 -2.40 21.13 15.28
CA GLN A 161 -1.14 20.49 14.91
C GLN A 161 -0.63 21.43 13.84
N LYS A 162 0.54 22.06 14.06
CA LYS A 162 1.29 22.61 12.95
C LYS A 162 1.26 21.47 11.92
N MET A 163 0.59 21.69 10.79
CA MET A 163 0.62 20.75 9.69
C MET A 163 2.10 20.42 9.52
N ALA A 164 2.48 19.18 9.79
CA ALA A 164 3.80 18.73 9.41
C ALA A 164 3.90 19.09 7.93
N ILE A 165 4.94 19.85 7.55
CA ILE A 165 5.09 20.28 6.16
C ILE A 165 5.17 18.98 5.37
N GLN A 166 4.11 18.67 4.61
CA GLN A 166 4.07 17.50 3.76
C GLN A 166 5.23 17.64 2.77
N LYS A 167 6.19 16.72 2.85
CA LYS A 167 7.39 16.81 2.03
C LYS A 167 7.07 16.26 0.65
N GLN A 168 7.88 16.68 -0.31
CA GLN A 168 7.59 16.54 -1.72
C GLN A 168 8.49 15.45 -2.29
N ILE A 169 7.91 14.43 -2.94
CA ILE A 169 8.66 13.38 -3.62
C ILE A 169 8.19 13.34 -5.07
N ALA A 170 9.12 13.24 -6.01
CA ALA A 170 8.79 12.93 -7.38
C ALA A 170 9.40 11.58 -7.75
N VAL A 171 8.57 10.73 -8.34
CA VAL A 171 8.96 9.41 -8.79
C VAL A 171 8.96 9.40 -10.31
N LEU A 172 10.12 9.13 -10.90
CA LEU A 172 10.31 9.01 -12.33
C LEU A 172 10.44 7.53 -12.70
N GLY A 173 9.48 7.02 -13.45
CA GLY A 173 9.55 5.65 -13.94
C GLY A 173 8.27 5.11 -14.56
N SER A 174 8.17 3.78 -14.55
CA SER A 174 7.15 3.00 -15.23
C SER A 174 5.77 3.13 -14.60
N VAL A 175 4.77 3.23 -15.47
CA VAL A 175 3.34 3.21 -15.16
C VAL A 175 2.70 2.16 -16.06
N ASN A 176 2.47 0.95 -15.53
CA ASN A 176 2.01 -0.19 -16.32
C ASN A 176 0.93 -1.01 -15.61
N ILE A 177 0.26 -1.88 -16.36
CA ILE A 177 -0.64 -2.90 -15.82
C ILE A 177 0.07 -4.24 -15.77
N ASP A 178 -0.02 -4.91 -14.62
CA ASP A 178 0.37 -6.30 -14.46
C ASP A 178 -0.84 -7.21 -14.72
N MET A 179 -0.69 -8.12 -15.66
CA MET A 179 -1.64 -9.15 -16.07
C MET A 179 -1.18 -10.48 -15.49
N ILE A 180 -1.70 -10.83 -14.32
CA ILE A 180 -1.26 -12.01 -13.58
C ILE A 180 -2.27 -13.14 -13.81
N THR A 181 -1.78 -14.27 -14.30
CA THR A 181 -2.58 -15.46 -14.52
C THR A 181 -2.00 -16.66 -13.78
N LYS A 182 -2.87 -17.46 -13.17
CA LYS A 182 -2.49 -18.73 -12.55
C LYS A 182 -2.66 -19.85 -13.56
N VAL A 183 -1.66 -20.71 -13.65
CA VAL A 183 -1.67 -21.88 -14.53
C VAL A 183 -1.28 -23.12 -13.73
N PRO A 184 -1.76 -24.33 -14.08
CA PRO A 184 -1.32 -25.55 -13.42
C PRO A 184 0.19 -25.77 -13.58
N MET A 185 0.71 -25.46 -14.77
CA MET A 185 2.13 -25.48 -15.13
C MET A 185 2.40 -24.41 -16.18
N ILE A 186 3.60 -23.81 -16.14
CA ILE A 186 4.07 -22.93 -17.22
C ILE A 186 4.17 -23.76 -18.50
N PRO A 187 3.54 -23.33 -19.62
CA PRO A 187 3.56 -24.07 -20.88
C PRO A 187 4.98 -24.12 -21.44
N LYS A 188 5.34 -25.25 -22.04
CA LYS A 188 6.49 -25.30 -22.96
C LYS A 188 6.12 -24.71 -24.32
N VAL A 189 7.11 -24.58 -25.19
CA VAL A 189 6.90 -24.20 -26.59
C VAL A 189 5.84 -25.14 -27.21
N ASP A 190 4.87 -24.54 -27.89
CA ASP A 190 3.72 -25.19 -28.55
C ASP A 190 2.67 -25.86 -27.63
N GLU A 191 2.81 -25.77 -26.30
CA GLU A 191 1.79 -26.27 -25.37
C GLU A 191 0.68 -25.23 -25.13
N VAL A 192 -0.57 -25.71 -25.05
CA VAL A 192 -1.73 -24.90 -24.67
C VAL A 192 -2.13 -25.26 -23.24
N VAL A 193 -2.18 -24.25 -22.37
CA VAL A 193 -2.60 -24.41 -20.97
C VAL A 193 -3.80 -23.53 -20.69
N ILE A 194 -4.78 -24.08 -19.97
CA ILE A 194 -5.95 -23.34 -19.49
C ILE A 194 -5.57 -22.65 -18.19
N SER A 195 -5.79 -21.34 -18.11
CA SER A 195 -5.56 -20.59 -16.88
C SER A 195 -6.71 -20.71 -15.88
N GLU A 196 -6.39 -20.55 -14.61
CA GLU A 196 -7.34 -20.52 -13.48
C GLU A 196 -7.88 -19.11 -13.20
N GLY A 197 -7.66 -18.16 -14.11
CA GLY A 197 -8.13 -16.79 -14.02
C GLY A 197 -7.08 -15.75 -14.42
N LEU A 198 -7.54 -14.51 -14.54
CA LEU A 198 -6.73 -13.33 -14.86
C LEU A 198 -7.00 -12.25 -13.80
N LYS A 199 -5.93 -11.72 -13.20
CA LYS A 199 -5.97 -10.55 -12.32
C LYS A 199 -5.23 -9.40 -13.02
N LEU A 200 -5.89 -8.26 -13.14
CA LEU A 200 -5.28 -7.02 -13.60
C LEU A 200 -4.95 -6.15 -12.38
N MET A 201 -3.70 -5.72 -12.29
CA MET A 201 -3.19 -4.95 -11.15
C MET A 201 -2.43 -3.73 -11.66
N PRO A 202 -2.47 -2.60 -10.95
CA PRO A 202 -1.46 -1.56 -11.11
C PRO A 202 -0.09 -2.17 -10.83
N GLY A 203 0.85 -1.95 -11.74
CA GLY A 203 2.21 -2.47 -11.68
C GLY A 203 3.24 -1.40 -11.97
N GLY A 204 4.50 -1.83 -11.94
CA GLY A 204 5.66 -0.98 -12.16
C GLY A 204 6.33 -0.61 -10.84
N LYS A 205 7.64 -0.82 -10.76
CA LYS A 205 8.43 -0.59 -9.54
C LYS A 205 8.27 0.85 -9.06
N ALA A 206 8.33 1.80 -10.00
CA ALA A 206 8.12 3.21 -9.75
C ALA A 206 6.71 3.51 -9.21
N THR A 207 5.68 2.97 -9.85
CA THR A 207 4.29 3.12 -9.40
C THR A 207 4.08 2.51 -8.01
N ASN A 208 4.64 1.33 -7.73
CA ASN A 208 4.57 0.68 -6.42
C ASN A 208 5.21 1.53 -5.33
N ALA A 209 6.42 2.05 -5.58
CA ALA A 209 7.12 2.90 -4.63
C ALA A 209 6.38 4.23 -4.40
N ALA A 210 5.84 4.86 -5.46
CA ALA A 210 5.04 6.08 -5.35
C ALA A 210 3.80 5.87 -4.47
N ILE A 211 3.10 4.75 -4.64
CA ILE A 211 1.94 4.37 -3.82
C ILE A 211 2.36 4.13 -2.37
N GLY A 212 3.46 3.40 -2.15
CA GLY A 212 4.02 3.22 -0.82
C GLY A 212 4.30 4.56 -0.12
N MET A 213 5.02 5.47 -0.78
CA MET A 213 5.36 6.79 -0.24
C MET A 213 4.12 7.63 0.07
N SER A 214 3.12 7.62 -0.81
CA SER A 214 1.87 8.34 -0.59
C SER A 214 1.10 7.79 0.61
N ARG A 215 0.99 6.46 0.73
CA ARG A 215 0.34 5.80 1.87
C ARG A 215 1.08 6.03 3.21
N LEU A 216 2.37 6.35 3.17
CA LEU A 216 3.15 6.78 4.34
C LEU A 216 2.94 8.26 4.71
N GLY A 217 2.17 9.00 3.90
CA GLY A 217 1.70 10.36 4.15
C GLY A 217 2.46 11.46 3.40
N GLU A 218 3.31 11.11 2.43
CA GLU A 218 4.07 12.08 1.64
C GLU A 218 3.28 12.63 0.45
N LYS A 219 3.65 13.82 -0.04
CA LYS A 219 3.07 14.36 -1.27
C LYS A 219 3.90 13.87 -2.46
N VAL A 220 3.28 13.06 -3.32
CA VAL A 220 4.00 12.38 -4.40
C VAL A 220 3.55 12.89 -5.77
N TRP A 221 4.51 13.21 -6.63
CA TRP A 221 4.30 13.37 -8.08
C TRP A 221 4.78 12.12 -8.81
N MET A 222 3.99 11.65 -9.77
CA MET A 222 4.43 10.62 -10.70
C MET A 222 4.82 11.27 -12.04
N LEU A 223 6.04 10.99 -12.49
CA LEU A 223 6.55 11.35 -13.80
C LEU A 223 6.63 10.06 -14.62
N GLY A 224 5.79 9.96 -15.63
CA GLY A 224 5.64 8.73 -16.41
C GLY A 224 4.91 8.97 -17.71
N LYS A 225 4.56 7.89 -18.40
CA LYS A 225 3.75 7.97 -19.61
C LYS A 225 2.91 6.73 -19.79
N THR A 226 1.64 6.92 -20.16
CA THR A 226 0.71 5.85 -20.52
C THR A 226 0.26 6.01 -21.97
N GLY A 227 -0.37 4.98 -22.53
CA GLY A 227 -1.10 5.09 -23.79
C GLY A 227 -2.45 5.79 -23.61
N ASN A 228 -3.06 6.19 -24.71
CA ASN A 228 -4.45 6.65 -24.79
C ASN A 228 -5.38 5.44 -24.94
N ASP A 229 -5.42 4.62 -23.89
CA ASP A 229 -6.20 3.39 -23.83
C ASP A 229 -6.81 3.19 -22.44
N PHE A 230 -7.64 2.17 -22.32
CA PHE A 230 -8.33 1.82 -21.08
C PHE A 230 -7.36 1.61 -19.90
N PHE A 231 -6.18 1.04 -20.15
CA PHE A 231 -5.18 0.82 -19.10
C PHE A 231 -4.58 2.13 -18.62
N GLY A 232 -4.27 3.05 -19.52
CA GLY A 232 -3.75 4.36 -19.17
C GLY A 232 -4.74 5.18 -18.35
N GLU A 233 -6.01 5.18 -18.73
CA GLU A 233 -7.08 5.82 -17.96
C GLU A 233 -7.25 5.18 -16.58
N SER A 234 -7.29 3.85 -16.51
CA SER A 234 -7.40 3.11 -15.25
C SER A 234 -6.23 3.40 -14.30
N LEU A 235 -5.00 3.48 -14.81
CA LEU A 235 -3.82 3.79 -13.99
C LEU A 235 -3.87 5.21 -13.44
N LYS A 236 -4.31 6.19 -14.24
CA LYS A 236 -4.48 7.57 -13.76
C LYS A 236 -5.52 7.68 -12.64
N GLU A 237 -6.63 6.96 -12.74
CA GLU A 237 -7.61 6.92 -11.64
C GLU A 237 -7.07 6.21 -10.40
N VAL A 238 -6.21 5.19 -10.54
CA VAL A 238 -5.50 4.58 -9.40
C VAL A 238 -4.58 5.58 -8.73
N LEU A 239 -3.71 6.27 -9.48
CA LEU A 239 -2.80 7.28 -8.93
C LEU A 239 -3.58 8.37 -8.16
N LYS A 240 -4.67 8.87 -8.76
CA LYS A 240 -5.57 9.84 -8.11
C LYS A 240 -6.26 9.30 -6.86
N ARG A 241 -6.64 8.01 -6.82
CA ARG A 241 -7.20 7.37 -5.62
C ARG A 241 -6.18 7.27 -4.50
N GLU A 242 -4.91 7.05 -4.85
CA GLU A 242 -3.77 6.99 -3.93
C GLU A 242 -3.19 8.37 -3.59
N ASP A 243 -3.87 9.48 -3.93
CA ASP A 243 -3.42 10.86 -3.66
C ASP A 243 -2.05 11.22 -4.31
N ILE A 244 -1.74 10.59 -5.44
CA ILE A 244 -0.54 10.87 -6.24
C ILE A 244 -0.88 11.85 -7.36
N ASP A 245 -0.11 12.92 -7.49
CA ASP A 245 -0.25 13.89 -8.57
C ASP A 245 0.31 13.30 -9.87
N SER A 246 -0.59 12.99 -10.79
CA SER A 246 -0.26 12.41 -12.10
C SER A 246 -0.23 13.45 -13.23
N SER A 247 -0.08 14.74 -12.91
CA SER A 247 -0.06 15.82 -13.91
C SER A 247 1.15 15.73 -14.86
N PHE A 248 2.19 14.97 -14.49
CA PHE A 248 3.36 14.66 -15.32
C PHE A 248 3.35 13.20 -15.82
N VAL A 249 2.18 12.55 -15.80
CA VAL A 249 1.94 11.28 -16.49
C VAL A 249 1.32 11.59 -17.85
N ASP A 250 2.19 11.74 -18.84
CA ASP A 250 1.78 12.06 -20.21
C ASP A 250 0.97 10.91 -20.84
N THR A 251 0.14 11.24 -21.82
CA THR A 251 -0.58 10.25 -22.63
C THR A 251 -0.01 10.23 -24.05
N ASP A 252 0.39 9.06 -24.54
CA ASP A 252 0.74 8.83 -25.94
C ASP A 252 -0.50 8.39 -26.72
N ASN A 253 -0.78 9.04 -27.85
CA ASN A 253 -1.97 8.72 -28.67
C ASN A 253 -1.76 7.51 -29.60
N PHE A 254 -0.53 7.03 -29.76
CA PHE A 254 -0.19 6.01 -30.76
C PHE A 254 0.44 4.76 -30.15
N ILE A 255 1.13 4.91 -29.01
CA ILE A 255 1.77 3.81 -28.30
C ILE A 255 0.90 3.36 -27.12
N PRO A 256 0.62 2.06 -26.95
CA PRO A 256 -0.16 1.55 -25.83
C PRO A 256 0.48 1.81 -24.47
N THR A 257 -0.30 1.68 -23.40
CA THR A 257 0.21 1.61 -22.04
C THR A 257 1.05 0.34 -21.87
N GLY A 258 2.18 0.46 -21.17
CA GLY A 258 3.02 -0.70 -20.88
C GLY A 258 2.27 -1.78 -20.12
N THR A 259 2.62 -3.04 -20.37
CA THR A 259 1.98 -4.20 -19.74
C THR A 259 3.00 -5.26 -19.36
N VAL A 260 2.72 -5.99 -18.30
CA VAL A 260 3.52 -7.14 -17.87
C VAL A 260 2.60 -8.35 -17.80
N MET A 261 2.95 -9.42 -18.50
CA MET A 261 2.20 -10.67 -18.44
C MET A 261 2.96 -11.64 -17.55
N VAL A 262 2.36 -11.99 -16.42
CA VAL A 262 2.94 -12.91 -15.44
C VAL A 262 2.10 -14.18 -15.42
N SER A 263 2.72 -15.32 -15.76
CA SER A 263 2.14 -16.63 -15.50
C SER A 263 2.77 -17.22 -14.27
N VAL A 264 1.98 -17.67 -13.30
CA VAL A 264 2.45 -18.31 -12.06
C VAL A 264 1.91 -19.74 -12.02
N ASP A 265 2.81 -20.72 -11.87
CA ASP A 265 2.42 -22.12 -11.76
C ASP A 265 2.03 -22.54 -10.33
N SER A 266 1.45 -23.73 -10.20
CA SER A 266 1.05 -24.34 -8.92
C SER A 266 2.21 -24.53 -7.91
N ARG A 267 3.47 -24.43 -8.34
CA ARG A 267 4.68 -24.53 -7.52
C ARG A 267 5.25 -23.16 -7.17
N GLY A 268 4.58 -22.07 -7.57
CA GLY A 268 5.04 -20.69 -7.37
C GLY A 268 6.16 -20.27 -8.31
N LYS A 269 6.48 -21.04 -9.37
CA LYS A 269 7.40 -20.59 -10.43
C LYS A 269 6.65 -19.65 -11.37
N ASN A 270 7.35 -18.65 -11.89
CA ASN A 270 6.76 -17.67 -12.78
C ASN A 270 7.54 -17.49 -14.08
N THR A 271 6.83 -16.98 -15.10
CA THR A 271 7.40 -16.39 -16.30
C THR A 271 6.85 -15.00 -16.47
N ILE A 272 7.70 -14.06 -16.85
CA ILE A 272 7.35 -12.65 -16.99
C ILE A 272 7.66 -12.23 -18.43
N ILE A 273 6.65 -11.72 -19.13
CA ILE A 273 6.78 -11.10 -20.45
C ILE A 273 6.46 -9.63 -20.29
N VAL A 274 7.27 -8.78 -20.92
CA VAL A 274 7.33 -7.36 -20.65
C VAL A 274 7.08 -6.60 -21.95
N ASN A 275 6.05 -5.74 -21.98
CA ASN A 275 5.82 -4.77 -23.04
C ASN A 275 6.04 -3.36 -22.47
N GLU A 276 7.13 -2.72 -22.87
CA GLU A 276 7.52 -1.43 -22.30
C GLU A 276 6.68 -0.26 -22.84
N ASP A 277 6.28 -0.33 -24.11
CA ASP A 277 5.39 0.60 -24.82
C ASP A 277 5.54 2.08 -24.40
N ALA A 278 4.50 2.72 -23.86
CA ALA A 278 4.54 4.15 -23.55
C ALA A 278 5.67 4.54 -22.57
N ASN A 279 6.14 3.62 -21.72
CA ASN A 279 7.20 3.93 -20.75
C ASN A 279 8.52 4.34 -21.42
N ILE A 280 8.85 3.74 -22.58
CA ILE A 280 10.06 4.14 -23.34
C ILE A 280 9.88 5.44 -24.14
N LYS A 281 8.70 6.05 -24.08
CA LYS A 281 8.38 7.33 -24.74
C LYS A 281 8.33 8.51 -23.78
N ILE A 282 8.62 8.30 -22.48
CA ILE A 282 8.93 9.40 -21.55
C ILE A 282 10.07 10.22 -22.16
N ASN A 283 9.96 11.54 -22.16
CA ASN A 283 10.91 12.40 -22.88
C ASN A 283 11.45 13.52 -21.98
N GLN A 284 12.43 14.26 -22.50
CA GLN A 284 13.07 15.35 -21.76
C GLN A 284 12.12 16.51 -21.42
N GLN A 285 11.05 16.69 -22.20
CA GLN A 285 10.11 17.79 -21.98
C GLN A 285 9.30 17.56 -20.70
N THR A 286 8.82 16.33 -20.46
CA THR A 286 8.15 15.94 -19.20
C THR A 286 8.99 16.32 -17.98
N ILE A 287 10.30 16.05 -18.03
CA ILE A 287 11.24 16.38 -16.94
C ILE A 287 11.42 17.89 -16.80
N LYS A 288 11.57 18.63 -17.91
CA LYS A 288 11.72 20.09 -17.89
C LYS A 288 10.47 20.79 -17.34
N ASP A 289 9.29 20.35 -17.76
CA ASP A 289 8.02 20.92 -17.33
C ASP A 289 7.78 20.71 -15.84
N PHE A 290 8.13 19.52 -15.34
CA PHE A 290 8.14 19.24 -13.91
C PHE A 290 9.09 20.17 -13.16
N LEU A 291 10.34 20.29 -13.63
CA LEU A 291 11.34 21.16 -13.01
C LEU A 291 10.96 22.63 -12.98
N ASN A 292 10.13 23.09 -13.93
CA ASN A 292 9.61 24.46 -13.96
C ASN A 292 8.51 24.73 -12.93
N GLN A 293 7.88 23.69 -12.37
CA GLN A 293 6.72 23.81 -11.48
C GLN A 293 7.03 23.53 -10.00
N ILE A 294 8.22 23.02 -9.69
CA ILE A 294 8.58 22.61 -8.33
C ILE A 294 9.39 23.67 -7.57
N ASP A 295 9.30 23.61 -6.24
CA ASP A 295 10.17 24.33 -5.32
C ASP A 295 11.33 23.41 -4.92
N GLU A 296 12.51 23.67 -5.48
CA GLU A 296 13.70 22.80 -5.44
C GLU A 296 14.16 22.44 -4.02
N GLY A 297 13.86 23.27 -3.02
CA GLY A 297 14.35 23.11 -1.64
C GLY A 297 13.71 21.99 -0.82
N LYS A 298 12.70 21.28 -1.35
CA LYS A 298 11.88 20.31 -0.57
C LYS A 298 11.64 18.97 -1.26
N ILE A 299 12.24 18.74 -2.42
CA ILE A 299 11.95 17.57 -3.24
C ILE A 299 13.06 16.51 -3.17
N ILE A 300 12.66 15.25 -3.08
CA ILE A 300 13.52 14.11 -3.40
C ILE A 300 13.04 13.49 -4.68
N ILE A 301 13.98 13.02 -5.49
CA ILE A 301 13.64 12.30 -6.71
C ILE A 301 14.03 10.85 -6.58
N ASP A 302 13.05 10.01 -6.83
CA ASP A 302 13.17 8.57 -6.91
C ASP A 302 13.09 8.15 -8.39
N CYS A 303 14.24 7.81 -8.98
CA CYS A 303 14.34 7.35 -10.35
C CYS A 303 14.48 5.83 -10.40
N PHE A 304 13.69 5.19 -11.26
CA PHE A 304 13.83 3.78 -11.54
C PHE A 304 14.58 3.54 -12.85
N TYR A 305 15.45 2.54 -12.84
CA TYR A 305 16.24 2.12 -13.99
C TYR A 305 16.31 0.60 -14.08
N THR A 306 15.23 0.00 -14.57
CA THR A 306 15.01 -1.45 -14.70
C THR A 306 14.36 -1.77 -16.06
N THR A 307 14.14 -3.04 -16.37
CA THR A 307 13.25 -3.45 -17.47
C THR A 307 11.87 -2.78 -17.28
N LEU A 308 11.29 -2.15 -18.32
CA LEU A 308 10.08 -1.28 -18.31
C LEU A 308 10.29 0.22 -18.04
N GLU A 309 11.48 0.63 -17.62
CA GLU A 309 11.72 2.02 -17.21
C GLU A 309 12.07 2.94 -18.39
N PRO A 310 12.00 4.27 -18.21
CA PRO A 310 12.44 5.22 -19.22
C PRO A 310 13.81 4.88 -19.79
N LEU A 311 14.01 5.26 -21.06
CA LEU A 311 15.25 4.97 -21.76
C LEU A 311 16.47 5.51 -20.99
N PRO A 312 17.64 4.83 -21.03
CA PRO A 312 18.82 5.21 -20.27
C PRO A 312 19.22 6.68 -20.43
N GLU A 313 19.12 7.22 -21.65
CA GLU A 313 19.40 8.61 -21.97
C GLU A 313 18.44 9.61 -21.32
N ILE A 314 17.19 9.20 -21.05
CA ILE A 314 16.20 10.02 -20.36
C ILE A 314 16.47 10.03 -18.86
N VAL A 315 16.75 8.87 -18.27
CA VAL A 315 17.17 8.77 -16.86
C VAL A 315 18.46 9.55 -16.64
N ALA A 316 19.43 9.42 -17.56
CA ALA A 316 20.67 10.20 -17.56
C ALA A 316 20.43 11.71 -17.58
N PHE A 317 19.56 12.16 -18.49
CA PHE A 317 19.18 13.57 -18.60
C PHE A 317 18.52 14.06 -17.31
N ALA A 318 17.60 13.29 -16.75
CA ALA A 318 16.91 13.59 -15.50
C ALA A 318 17.91 13.77 -14.35
N ILE A 319 18.77 12.77 -14.10
CA ILE A 319 19.79 12.79 -13.05
C ILE A 319 20.66 14.04 -13.20
N ASN A 320 21.12 14.37 -14.41
CA ASN A 320 21.94 15.56 -14.63
C ASN A 320 21.20 16.86 -14.30
N GLU A 321 19.93 17.00 -14.69
CA GLU A 321 19.12 18.19 -14.39
C GLU A 321 18.81 18.33 -12.89
N PHE A 322 18.63 17.23 -12.18
CA PHE A 322 18.39 17.20 -10.73
C PHE A 322 19.65 17.60 -9.96
N ASN A 323 20.81 17.11 -10.38
CA ASN A 323 22.10 17.47 -9.78
C ASN A 323 22.44 18.95 -9.96
N LYS A 324 22.17 19.54 -11.13
CA LYS A 324 22.35 20.99 -11.36
C LYS A 324 21.59 21.84 -10.35
N ARG A 325 20.45 21.33 -9.86
CA ARG A 325 19.56 21.97 -8.88
C ARG A 325 19.82 21.51 -7.44
N LYS A 326 20.84 20.68 -7.22
CA LYS A 326 21.21 20.11 -5.91
C LYS A 326 20.06 19.31 -5.25
N ILE A 327 19.19 18.72 -6.06
CA ILE A 327 18.13 17.83 -5.60
C ILE A 327 18.75 16.46 -5.30
N THR A 328 18.37 15.85 -4.16
CA THR A 328 18.84 14.51 -3.81
C THR A 328 18.22 13.46 -4.73
N VAL A 329 19.05 12.60 -5.31
CA VAL A 329 18.64 11.56 -6.26
C VAL A 329 18.82 10.17 -5.67
N PHE A 330 17.71 9.46 -5.54
CA PHE A 330 17.65 8.03 -5.32
C PHE A 330 17.50 7.35 -6.67
N CYS A 331 18.27 6.30 -6.93
CA CYS A 331 18.14 5.50 -8.14
C CYS A 331 18.04 4.02 -7.80
N ASP A 332 17.04 3.34 -8.34
CA ASP A 332 16.98 1.89 -8.36
C ASP A 332 17.61 1.42 -9.67
N ALA A 333 18.89 1.08 -9.64
CA ALA A 333 19.61 0.68 -10.84
C ALA A 333 19.69 -0.83 -10.87
N ALA A 334 18.70 -1.43 -11.52
CA ALA A 334 18.66 -2.85 -11.79
C ALA A 334 18.61 -3.13 -13.30
N PRO A 335 19.61 -2.68 -14.08
CA PRO A 335 19.64 -2.96 -15.49
C PRO A 335 20.12 -4.38 -15.75
N THR A 336 19.26 -5.38 -15.53
CA THR A 336 19.53 -6.70 -16.09
C THR A 336 19.49 -6.67 -17.62
N ALA A 337 18.81 -5.68 -18.23
CA ALA A 337 18.62 -5.60 -19.69
C ALA A 337 19.35 -4.44 -20.42
N ARG A 338 19.62 -3.28 -19.78
CA ARG A 338 20.21 -2.10 -20.44
C ARG A 338 21.17 -1.38 -19.49
N PRO A 339 22.51 -1.49 -19.61
CA PRO A 339 23.41 -0.86 -18.65
C PRO A 339 23.41 0.68 -18.75
N LEU A 340 23.41 1.37 -17.61
CA LEU A 340 23.59 2.83 -17.53
C LEU A 340 25.04 3.17 -17.88
N ASN A 341 25.26 4.35 -18.47
CA ASN A 341 26.62 4.85 -18.67
C ASN A 341 27.31 4.99 -17.31
N PRO A 342 28.48 4.36 -17.08
CA PRO A 342 29.16 4.39 -15.78
C PRO A 342 29.38 5.80 -15.22
N LYS A 343 29.53 6.81 -16.10
CA LYS A 343 29.71 8.21 -15.72
C LYS A 343 28.49 8.86 -15.05
N LEU A 344 27.30 8.26 -15.16
CA LEU A 344 26.07 8.78 -14.56
C LEU A 344 25.91 8.35 -13.11
N TYR A 345 26.51 7.21 -12.74
CA TYR A 345 26.37 6.72 -11.39
C TYR A 345 27.08 7.61 -10.36
N SER A 346 28.14 8.35 -10.74
CA SER A 346 28.78 9.33 -9.85
C SER A 346 27.89 10.52 -9.50
N SER A 347 26.77 10.69 -10.21
CA SER A 347 25.77 11.73 -9.98
C SER A 347 24.57 11.23 -9.17
N ILE A 348 24.62 10.01 -8.64
CA ILE A 348 23.53 9.42 -7.83
C ILE A 348 23.93 9.52 -6.35
N ASP A 349 23.01 9.97 -5.48
CA ASP A 349 23.28 10.04 -4.04
C ASP A 349 23.09 8.67 -3.39
N PHE A 350 22.04 7.96 -3.77
CA PHE A 350 21.70 6.62 -3.27
C PHE A 350 21.40 5.67 -4.43
N LEU A 351 22.17 4.59 -4.54
CA LEU A 351 21.90 3.49 -5.47
C LEU A 351 21.33 2.31 -4.68
N SER A 352 20.15 1.82 -5.04
CA SER A 352 19.64 0.54 -4.51
C SER A 352 19.70 -0.56 -5.56
N CYS A 353 19.88 -1.80 -5.09
CA CYS A 353 19.71 -3.03 -5.86
C CYS A 353 19.51 -4.22 -4.91
N ASN A 354 18.98 -5.33 -5.41
CA ASN A 354 18.97 -6.62 -4.70
C ASN A 354 20.20 -7.49 -5.05
N GLU A 355 20.27 -8.69 -4.48
CA GLU A 355 21.37 -9.65 -4.69
C GLU A 355 21.59 -10.02 -6.17
N PHE A 356 20.52 -10.30 -6.90
CA PHE A 356 20.58 -10.70 -8.32
C PHE A 356 21.04 -9.54 -9.20
N GLU A 357 20.55 -8.34 -8.91
CA GLU A 357 20.89 -7.12 -9.62
C GLU A 357 22.34 -6.70 -9.35
N ALA A 358 22.80 -6.83 -8.11
CA ALA A 358 24.18 -6.62 -7.73
C ALA A 358 25.13 -7.61 -8.45
N GLU A 359 24.76 -8.89 -8.53
CA GLU A 359 25.52 -9.88 -9.29
C GLU A 359 25.59 -9.50 -10.78
N ALA A 360 24.46 -9.12 -11.39
CA ALA A 360 24.41 -8.71 -12.79
C ALA A 360 25.31 -7.50 -13.08
N MET A 361 25.38 -6.53 -12.17
CA MET A 361 26.19 -5.32 -12.35
C MET A 361 27.68 -5.52 -12.04
N THR A 362 28.03 -6.41 -11.12
CA THR A 362 29.41 -6.51 -10.57
C THR A 362 30.14 -7.80 -10.93
N GLY A 363 29.39 -8.81 -11.43
CA GLY A 363 29.84 -10.19 -11.58
C GLY A 363 30.11 -10.91 -10.25
N VAL A 364 29.70 -10.33 -9.11
CA VAL A 364 29.89 -10.93 -7.78
C VAL A 364 28.59 -11.58 -7.34
N LYS A 365 28.56 -12.90 -7.29
CA LYS A 365 27.45 -13.64 -6.72
C LYS A 365 27.35 -13.37 -5.21
N VAL A 366 26.21 -12.84 -4.78
CA VAL A 366 25.93 -12.53 -3.38
C VAL A 366 25.26 -13.73 -2.72
N PHE A 367 25.87 -14.28 -1.68
CA PHE A 367 25.29 -15.39 -0.90
C PHE A 367 25.58 -15.30 0.60
N ASP A 368 26.53 -14.44 1.00
CA ASP A 368 26.89 -14.14 2.38
C ASP A 368 27.22 -12.64 2.55
N GLU A 369 27.47 -12.22 3.79
CA GLU A 369 27.82 -10.82 4.10
C GLU A 369 29.11 -10.38 3.37
N LYS A 370 30.14 -11.22 3.32
CA LYS A 370 31.41 -10.87 2.68
C LYS A 370 31.25 -10.58 1.18
N THR A 371 30.45 -11.40 0.49
CA THR A 371 30.16 -11.23 -0.93
C THR A 371 29.23 -10.03 -1.19
N ALA A 372 28.28 -9.77 -0.29
CA ALA A 372 27.45 -8.56 -0.34
C ALA A 372 28.29 -7.28 -0.20
N GLU A 373 29.21 -7.24 0.76
CA GLU A 373 30.12 -6.11 0.95
C GLU A 373 31.05 -5.93 -0.27
N LEU A 374 31.61 -7.01 -0.81
CA LEU A 374 32.43 -6.94 -2.03
C LEU A 374 31.66 -6.39 -3.23
N ALA A 375 30.40 -6.82 -3.42
CA ALA A 375 29.53 -6.31 -4.47
C ALA A 375 29.25 -4.82 -4.27
N ALA A 376 28.89 -4.40 -3.05
CA ALA A 376 28.66 -3.00 -2.72
C ALA A 376 29.90 -2.12 -2.94
N GLN A 377 31.10 -2.62 -2.58
CA GLN A 377 32.37 -1.91 -2.83
C GLN A 377 32.65 -1.73 -4.33
N LYS A 378 32.42 -2.77 -5.14
CA LYS A 378 32.56 -2.67 -6.61
C LYS A 378 31.57 -1.69 -7.24
N LEU A 379 30.33 -1.66 -6.75
CA LEU A 379 29.34 -0.66 -7.14
C LEU A 379 29.86 0.73 -6.75
N ARG A 380 30.24 0.95 -5.49
CA ARG A 380 30.74 2.27 -5.01
C ARG A 380 31.92 2.80 -5.82
N GLN A 381 32.87 1.95 -6.21
CA GLN A 381 34.03 2.34 -7.03
C GLN A 381 33.64 2.96 -8.39
N ASN A 382 32.47 2.59 -8.91
CA ASN A 382 31.96 3.03 -10.20
C ASN A 382 30.64 3.80 -10.07
N SER A 383 30.21 4.19 -8.86
CA SER A 383 28.82 4.60 -8.64
C SER A 383 28.54 5.69 -7.61
N ALA A 384 27.39 5.56 -6.92
CA ALA A 384 26.76 6.56 -6.07
C ALA A 384 27.51 6.78 -4.76
N LYS A 385 27.21 7.90 -4.10
CA LYS A 385 27.76 8.23 -2.78
C LYS A 385 27.35 7.24 -1.69
N THR A 386 26.23 6.55 -1.85
CA THR A 386 25.74 5.52 -0.93
C THR A 386 25.16 4.37 -1.74
N ILE A 387 25.55 3.15 -1.38
CA ILE A 387 25.00 1.91 -1.97
C ILE A 387 24.10 1.26 -0.92
N ILE A 388 22.91 0.86 -1.32
CA ILE A 388 21.96 0.08 -0.52
C ILE A 388 21.75 -1.24 -1.25
N LEU A 389 22.00 -2.35 -0.57
CA LEU A 389 21.86 -3.69 -1.12
C LEU A 389 20.85 -4.46 -0.27
N THR A 390 19.68 -4.77 -0.83
CA THR A 390 18.66 -5.57 -0.14
C THR A 390 19.00 -7.06 -0.23
N LEU A 391 18.78 -7.78 0.87
CA LEU A 391 19.21 -9.16 1.10
C LEU A 391 18.02 -10.06 1.49
N GLY A 392 16.82 -9.75 0.98
CA GLY A 392 15.58 -10.46 1.30
C GLY A 392 15.30 -10.52 2.80
N GLU A 393 15.02 -11.72 3.32
CA GLU A 393 14.77 -11.97 4.75
C GLU A 393 15.94 -11.59 5.67
N LYS A 394 17.16 -11.51 5.14
CA LYS A 394 18.35 -11.10 5.91
C LYS A 394 18.40 -9.58 6.14
N GLY A 395 17.51 -8.81 5.51
CA GLY A 395 17.40 -7.37 5.64
C GLY A 395 18.15 -6.64 4.54
N ALA A 396 19.05 -5.72 4.90
CA ALA A 396 19.78 -4.94 3.92
C ALA A 396 21.15 -4.47 4.44
N LEU A 397 22.06 -4.23 3.52
CA LEU A 397 23.37 -3.61 3.74
C LEU A 397 23.36 -2.19 3.19
N VAL A 398 24.04 -1.28 3.88
CA VAL A 398 24.37 0.04 3.34
C VAL A 398 25.88 0.26 3.36
N LEU A 399 26.41 0.81 2.28
CA LEU A 399 27.79 1.26 2.16
C LEU A 399 27.79 2.76 1.84
N SER A 400 28.01 3.56 2.89
CA SER A 400 28.35 5.00 2.82
C SER A 400 29.84 5.17 3.13
N ASP A 401 30.22 5.81 4.22
CA ASP A 401 31.63 5.91 4.66
C ASP A 401 32.16 4.56 5.17
N LYS A 402 31.26 3.71 5.68
CA LYS A 402 31.51 2.35 6.14
C LYS A 402 30.37 1.44 5.73
N THR A 403 30.63 0.14 5.78
CA THR A 403 29.63 -0.90 5.59
C THR A 403 28.86 -1.13 6.89
N GLU A 404 27.53 -1.10 6.84
CA GLU A 404 26.66 -1.42 7.97
C GLU A 404 25.53 -2.38 7.54
N TYR A 405 25.18 -3.31 8.43
CA TYR A 405 24.14 -4.30 8.21
C TYR A 405 22.93 -4.02 9.08
N PHE A 406 21.75 -4.13 8.47
CA PHE A 406 20.46 -3.93 9.09
C PHE A 406 19.66 -5.22 8.94
N PRO A 407 19.55 -6.04 10.01
CA PRO A 407 18.84 -7.32 9.92
C PRO A 407 17.37 -7.11 9.58
N GLY A 408 16.82 -8.04 8.79
CA GLY A 408 15.42 -8.07 8.43
C GLY A 408 14.54 -8.39 9.64
N LEU A 409 13.27 -8.00 9.57
CA LEU A 409 12.27 -8.33 10.58
C LEU A 409 11.75 -9.74 10.31
N LYS A 410 11.71 -10.58 11.35
CA LYS A 410 11.11 -11.91 11.25
C LYS A 410 9.60 -11.81 11.18
N VAL A 411 9.05 -12.32 10.09
CA VAL A 411 7.61 -12.33 9.81
C VAL A 411 7.24 -13.59 9.04
N ARG A 412 5.97 -13.98 9.13
CA ARG A 412 5.41 -14.99 8.22
C ARG A 412 5.20 -14.41 6.82
N THR A 413 6.06 -14.83 5.89
CA THR A 413 5.96 -14.48 4.47
C THR A 413 4.76 -15.17 3.80
N VAL A 414 3.97 -14.37 3.07
CA VAL A 414 2.86 -14.79 2.21
C VAL A 414 3.23 -14.61 0.73
N ASP A 415 3.79 -13.45 0.38
CA ASP A 415 4.21 -13.11 -0.99
C ASP A 415 5.39 -12.12 -0.93
N GLU A 416 6.53 -12.46 -1.53
CA GLU A 416 7.73 -11.60 -1.51
C GLU A 416 7.67 -10.50 -2.58
N THR A 417 6.68 -10.53 -3.46
CA THR A 417 6.57 -9.61 -4.59
C THR A 417 6.44 -8.17 -4.09
N GLY A 418 7.26 -7.25 -4.63
CA GLY A 418 7.20 -5.83 -4.30
C GLY A 418 7.87 -5.44 -2.98
N ALA A 419 8.50 -6.37 -2.26
CA ALA A 419 9.21 -6.07 -1.01
C ALA A 419 10.32 -5.01 -1.18
N GLY A 420 11.03 -5.04 -2.31
CA GLY A 420 12.07 -4.06 -2.64
C GLY A 420 11.50 -2.66 -2.86
N ASP A 421 10.40 -2.55 -3.61
CA ASP A 421 9.72 -1.27 -3.87
C ASP A 421 9.16 -0.69 -2.56
N ALA A 422 8.62 -1.54 -1.71
CA ALA A 422 8.13 -1.20 -0.38
C ALA A 422 9.25 -0.76 0.57
N PHE A 423 10.39 -1.48 0.59
CA PHE A 423 11.58 -1.07 1.32
C PHE A 423 12.00 0.33 0.92
N ARG A 424 12.02 0.60 -0.39
CA ARG A 424 12.42 1.90 -0.93
C ARG A 424 11.47 3.01 -0.52
N ALA A 425 10.16 2.77 -0.56
CA ALA A 425 9.18 3.71 -0.04
C ALA A 425 9.44 4.07 1.43
N GLY A 426 9.65 3.06 2.28
CA GLY A 426 10.00 3.27 3.69
C GLY A 426 11.31 4.04 3.88
N PHE A 427 12.35 3.68 3.14
CA PHE A 427 13.65 4.34 3.20
C PHE A 427 13.53 5.83 2.81
N VAL A 428 12.97 6.12 1.63
CA VAL A 428 12.93 7.48 1.08
C VAL A 428 12.09 8.39 1.97
N THR A 429 10.92 7.93 2.42
CA THR A 429 10.07 8.69 3.34
C THR A 429 10.78 9.03 4.64
N GLU A 430 11.43 8.06 5.29
CA GLU A 430 12.11 8.30 6.57
C GLU A 430 13.39 9.13 6.41
N TYR A 431 14.15 8.95 5.32
CA TYR A 431 15.34 9.75 5.03
C TYR A 431 14.97 11.20 4.70
N LEU A 432 13.86 11.42 3.98
CA LEU A 432 13.33 12.76 3.71
C LEU A 432 12.97 13.48 5.01
N GLU A 433 12.48 12.73 6.00
CA GLU A 433 12.15 13.27 7.30
C GLU A 433 13.39 13.61 8.13
N THR A 434 14.28 12.65 8.28
CA THR A 434 15.32 12.65 9.32
C THR A 434 16.71 13.00 8.83
N LYS A 435 16.98 12.84 7.53
CA LYS A 435 18.33 12.84 6.93
C LYS A 435 19.28 11.83 7.59
N ASP A 436 18.73 10.80 8.24
CA ASP A 436 19.47 9.76 8.96
C ASP A 436 19.33 8.43 8.21
N ILE A 437 20.44 7.95 7.67
CA ILE A 437 20.50 6.69 6.91
C ILE A 437 20.09 5.50 7.77
N ASN A 438 20.46 5.48 9.06
CA ASN A 438 20.21 4.34 9.92
C ASN A 438 18.71 4.20 10.20
N LYS A 439 18.02 5.32 10.47
CA LYS A 439 16.57 5.33 10.61
C LYS A 439 15.88 4.93 9.31
N ALA A 440 16.37 5.44 8.17
CA ALA A 440 15.84 5.09 6.86
C ALA A 440 15.98 3.60 6.53
N MET A 441 17.11 2.97 6.83
CA MET A 441 17.32 1.52 6.67
C MET A 441 16.35 0.71 7.52
N LEU A 442 16.16 1.09 8.79
CA LEU A 442 15.21 0.43 9.70
C LEU A 442 13.77 0.57 9.22
N MET A 443 13.37 1.77 8.77
CA MET A 443 12.04 1.98 8.20
C MET A 443 11.87 1.17 6.92
N GLY A 444 12.84 1.18 6.01
CA GLY A 444 12.80 0.36 4.79
C GLY A 444 12.59 -1.12 5.11
N ASN A 445 13.38 -1.70 6.02
CA ASN A 445 13.20 -3.09 6.45
C ASN A 445 11.79 -3.31 7.01
N LYS A 446 11.27 -2.38 7.79
CA LYS A 446 9.93 -2.49 8.38
C LYS A 446 8.82 -2.48 7.33
N VAL A 447 8.89 -1.58 6.33
CA VAL A 447 7.89 -1.49 5.26
C VAL A 447 7.97 -2.69 4.31
N GLY A 448 9.19 -3.14 3.98
CA GLY A 448 9.40 -4.37 3.21
C GLY A 448 8.84 -5.59 3.92
N ALA A 449 9.18 -5.77 5.20
CA ALA A 449 8.70 -6.89 6.00
C ALA A 449 7.17 -6.88 6.18
N PHE A 450 6.54 -5.72 6.33
CA PHE A 450 5.08 -5.65 6.37
C PHE A 450 4.46 -6.15 5.06
N THR A 451 4.98 -5.65 3.94
CA THR A 451 4.46 -5.95 2.60
C THR A 451 4.45 -7.45 2.34
N VAL A 452 5.51 -8.17 2.74
CA VAL A 452 5.58 -9.60 2.48
C VAL A 452 4.59 -10.47 3.28
N THR A 453 3.89 -9.89 4.27
CA THR A 453 2.85 -10.60 5.04
C THR A 453 1.49 -10.66 4.33
N ARG A 454 1.36 -10.02 3.16
CA ARG A 454 0.13 -9.91 2.37
C ARG A 454 0.36 -10.38 0.95
N LEU A 455 -0.72 -10.66 0.23
CA LEU A 455 -0.67 -11.13 -1.16
C LEU A 455 -0.67 -9.94 -2.14
N GLY A 456 0.17 -10.01 -3.18
CA GLY A 456 0.30 -9.00 -4.22
C GLY A 456 1.07 -7.76 -3.74
N VAL A 457 1.35 -6.82 -4.65
CA VAL A 457 2.12 -5.60 -4.31
C VAL A 457 1.20 -4.46 -3.86
N TYR A 458 0.34 -3.99 -4.78
CA TYR A 458 -0.53 -2.83 -4.54
C TYR A 458 -1.44 -2.96 -3.31
N GLU A 459 -1.96 -4.15 -3.02
CA GLU A 459 -2.82 -4.42 -1.86
C GLU A 459 -2.01 -4.58 -0.56
N ALA A 460 -0.73 -4.98 -0.66
CA ALA A 460 0.13 -5.25 0.48
C ALA A 460 0.84 -4.02 1.03
N LEU A 461 1.06 -3.00 0.20
CA LEU A 461 1.73 -1.76 0.60
C LEU A 461 0.99 -1.10 1.80
N PRO A 462 1.65 -0.93 2.96
CA PRO A 462 1.01 -0.43 4.17
C PRO A 462 0.64 1.05 4.11
N THR A 463 -0.36 1.43 4.89
CA THR A 463 -0.50 2.84 5.32
C THR A 463 0.38 3.16 6.52
N LYS A 464 0.62 4.45 6.75
CA LYS A 464 1.32 4.95 7.95
C LYS A 464 0.71 4.42 9.25
N GLU A 465 -0.61 4.35 9.32
CA GLU A 465 -1.33 3.84 10.48
C GLU A 465 -1.08 2.34 10.67
N GLU A 466 -1.18 1.54 9.61
CA GLU A 466 -0.94 0.09 9.69
C GLU A 466 0.47 -0.23 10.18
N LEU A 467 1.48 0.49 9.67
CA LEU A 467 2.87 0.37 10.15
C LEU A 467 3.05 0.78 11.61
N GLY A 468 2.25 1.72 12.11
CA GLY A 468 2.27 2.11 13.52
C GLY A 468 1.90 0.96 14.47
N PHE A 469 1.11 -0.01 13.99
CA PHE A 469 0.69 -1.20 14.74
C PHE A 469 1.51 -2.45 14.43
N PHE A 470 2.37 -2.39 13.40
CA PHE A 470 3.20 -3.52 13.00
C PHE A 470 4.28 -3.81 14.05
N GLN A 471 4.26 -5.04 14.57
CA GLN A 471 5.22 -5.57 15.52
C GLN A 471 5.93 -6.77 14.91
N GLU A 472 7.22 -6.93 15.22
CA GLU A 472 7.99 -8.12 14.88
C GLU A 472 7.40 -9.36 15.58
N GLU A 473 7.47 -10.53 14.92
CA GLU A 473 7.23 -11.80 15.60
C GLU A 473 8.38 -12.03 16.60
N GLN A 474 8.03 -12.34 17.86
CA GLN A 474 9.01 -12.66 18.92
C GLN A 474 9.63 -14.05 18.76
#